data_AF-A0A356W4G0-F1
#
_entry.id   AF-A0A356W4G0-F1
#
_cell.length_a   1.000
_cell.length_b   1.000
_cell.length_c   1.000
_cell.angle_alpha   90.00
_cell.angle_beta   90.00
_cell.angle_gamma   90.00
#
_symmetry.space_group_name_H-M   'P 1'
#
loop_
_entity.id
_entity.type
_entity.pdbx_description
1 polymer ?
#
loop_
_entity_poly.entity_id
_entity_poly.type
_entity_poly.pdbx_seq_one_letter_code
_entity_poly.pdbx_strand_id
1 'polypeptide(L)'
;MSTALDRIIAYKVDEVAAAKRETPLAALEARLPDASAPRGFAQSMALIAGINENALICELKRKSPSAGDILPGADPVEIAREYEAGGAACLSVLTDGPSFGGSLEDFAAIRSAVALPMLRKDFM
;
A
#
# COMPACT_ATOMS: atom_id res chain seq x y z
N MET A 1 26.66 -6.39 -12.96
CA MET A 1 25.34 -7.02 -13.18
C MET A 1 24.29 -6.18 -12.46
N SER A 2 23.11 -5.98 -13.05
CA SER A 2 22.02 -5.20 -12.43
C SER A 2 21.19 -6.09 -11.48
N THR A 3 20.93 -5.61 -10.26
CA THR A 3 20.09 -6.28 -9.27
C THR A 3 18.60 -6.09 -9.56
N ALA A 4 17.73 -6.82 -8.85
CA ALA A 4 16.29 -6.59 -8.93
C ALA A 4 15.92 -5.17 -8.48
N LEU A 5 16.58 -4.66 -7.42
CA LEU A 5 16.34 -3.31 -6.91
C LEU A 5 16.77 -2.24 -7.91
N ASP A 6 17.90 -2.43 -8.60
CA ASP A 6 18.36 -1.47 -9.62
C ASP A 6 17.33 -1.32 -10.76
N ARG A 7 16.74 -2.44 -11.19
CA ARG A 7 15.67 -2.42 -12.21
C ARG A 7 14.42 -1.71 -11.71
N ILE A 8 14.08 -1.89 -10.44
CA ILE A 8 12.93 -1.24 -9.81
C ILE A 8 13.13 0.27 -9.74
N ILE A 9 14.28 0.71 -9.24
CA ILE A 9 14.62 2.12 -9.15
C ILE A 9 14.58 2.78 -10.53
N ALA A 10 15.12 2.11 -11.57
CA ALA A 10 15.17 2.64 -12.92
C ALA A 10 13.78 3.04 -13.45
N TYR A 11 12.79 2.14 -13.41
CA TYR A 11 11.44 2.51 -13.87
C TYR A 11 10.71 3.44 -12.90
N LYS A 12 11.01 3.40 -11.59
CA LYS A 12 10.35 4.28 -10.61
C LYS A 12 10.72 5.75 -10.83
N VAL A 13 11.94 6.03 -11.27
CA VAL A 13 12.36 7.39 -11.66
C VAL A 13 11.50 7.92 -12.81
N ASP A 14 11.27 7.10 -13.85
CA ASP A 14 10.45 7.47 -14.99
C ASP A 14 8.97 7.62 -14.61
N GLU A 15 8.45 6.72 -13.76
CA GLU A 15 7.09 6.75 -13.22
C GLU A 15 6.84 8.04 -12.42
N VAL A 16 7.75 8.40 -11.52
CA VAL A 16 7.65 9.64 -10.72
C VAL A 16 7.75 10.87 -11.62
N ALA A 17 8.62 10.86 -12.63
CA ALA A 17 8.73 11.95 -13.58
C ALA A 17 7.44 12.13 -14.41
N ALA A 18 6.81 11.03 -14.82
CA ALA A 18 5.51 11.06 -15.50
C ALA A 18 4.40 11.58 -14.57
N ALA A 19 4.29 11.03 -13.36
CA ALA A 19 3.29 11.45 -12.38
C ALA A 19 3.40 12.95 -12.03
N LYS A 20 4.62 13.50 -11.93
CA LYS A 20 4.85 14.94 -11.71
C LYS A 20 4.42 15.81 -12.89
N ARG A 21 4.48 15.30 -14.13
CA ARG A 21 3.98 16.02 -15.31
C ARG A 21 2.45 16.03 -15.35
N GLU A 22 1.83 14.91 -15.01
CA GLU A 22 0.38 14.76 -14.98
C GLU A 22 -0.26 15.51 -13.81
N THR A 23 0.32 15.39 -12.62
CA THR A 23 -0.11 16.08 -11.39
C THR A 23 1.10 16.77 -10.76
N PRO A 24 1.35 18.06 -11.10
CA PRO A 24 2.40 18.84 -10.46
C PRO A 24 2.22 18.90 -8.95
N LEU A 25 3.34 19.06 -8.21
CA LEU A 25 3.33 19.08 -6.75
C LEU A 25 2.31 20.08 -6.17
N ALA A 26 2.27 21.30 -6.70
CA ALA A 26 1.31 22.31 -6.25
C ALA A 26 -0.16 21.88 -6.42
N ALA A 27 -0.47 21.16 -7.51
CA ALA A 27 -1.81 20.61 -7.73
C ALA A 27 -2.13 19.44 -6.77
N LEU A 28 -1.11 18.65 -6.40
CA LEU A 28 -1.26 17.61 -5.38
C LEU A 28 -1.47 18.22 -3.99
N GLU A 29 -0.69 19.24 -3.63
CA GLU A 29 -0.81 19.96 -2.35
C GLU A 29 -2.17 20.67 -2.21
N ALA A 30 -2.72 21.19 -3.31
CA ALA A 30 -4.04 21.80 -3.33
C ALA A 30 -5.17 20.82 -2.94
N ARG A 31 -4.93 19.50 -3.00
CA ARG A 31 -5.91 18.46 -2.60
C ARG A 31 -5.85 18.11 -1.11
N LEU A 32 -4.83 18.58 -0.38
CA LEU A 32 -4.66 18.26 1.04
C LEU A 32 -5.83 18.71 1.93
N PRO A 33 -6.48 19.88 1.72
CA PRO A 33 -7.64 20.28 2.53
C PRO A 33 -8.81 19.31 2.45
N ASP A 34 -8.98 18.63 1.31
CA ASP A 34 -10.07 17.66 1.07
C ASP A 34 -9.68 16.24 1.49
N ALA A 35 -8.41 16.00 1.86
CA ALA A 35 -7.94 14.68 2.23
C ALA A 35 -8.45 14.28 3.63
N SER A 36 -8.96 13.05 3.74
CA SER A 36 -9.32 12.49 5.05
C SER A 36 -8.10 12.44 5.97
N ALA A 37 -8.32 12.67 7.27
CA ALA A 37 -7.26 12.56 8.27
C ALA A 37 -6.56 11.18 8.24
N PRO A 38 -5.26 11.11 8.54
CA PRO A 38 -4.57 9.84 8.77
C PRO A 38 -5.23 9.05 9.92
N ARG A 39 -5.34 7.72 9.75
CA ARG A 39 -5.99 6.82 10.72
C ARG A 39 -5.08 6.39 11.89
N GLY A 40 -3.85 6.87 11.95
CA GLY A 40 -2.91 6.57 13.04
C GLY A 40 -2.29 5.16 12.97
N PHE A 41 -1.43 4.90 11.98
CA PHE A 41 -0.75 3.60 11.81
C PHE A 41 0.08 3.20 13.05
N ALA A 42 1.03 4.06 13.47
CA ALA A 42 1.87 3.80 14.63
C ALA A 42 1.06 3.72 15.93
N GLN A 43 -0.02 4.49 16.04
CA GLN A 43 -0.92 4.47 17.20
C GLN A 43 -1.67 3.13 17.30
N SER A 44 -2.25 2.64 16.21
CA SER A 44 -2.94 1.34 16.18
C SER A 44 -2.00 0.20 16.61
N MET A 45 -0.78 0.18 16.05
CA MET A 45 0.25 -0.79 16.44
C MET A 45 0.59 -0.72 17.93
N ALA A 46 0.80 0.48 18.47
CA ALA A 46 1.15 0.68 19.87
C ALA A 46 0.00 0.30 20.82
N LEU A 47 -1.25 0.57 20.46
CA LEU A 47 -2.42 0.19 21.26
C LEU A 47 -2.56 -1.32 21.41
N ILE A 48 -2.42 -2.06 20.30
CA ILE A 48 -2.53 -3.53 20.31
C ILE A 48 -1.35 -4.15 21.04
N ALA A 49 -0.12 -3.68 20.78
CA ALA A 49 1.05 -4.14 21.52
C ALA A 49 0.96 -3.82 23.02
N GLY A 50 0.36 -2.68 23.39
CA GLY A 50 0.20 -2.25 24.78
C GLY A 50 -0.73 -3.12 25.62
N ILE A 51 -1.60 -3.91 24.99
CA ILE A 51 -2.44 -4.91 25.65
C ILE A 51 -1.86 -6.34 25.55
N ASN A 52 -0.58 -6.47 25.20
CA ASN A 52 0.16 -7.72 24.98
C ASN A 52 -0.41 -8.61 23.86
N GLU A 53 -1.07 -8.02 22.88
CA GLU A 53 -1.56 -8.71 21.69
C GLU A 53 -0.60 -8.53 20.49
N ASN A 54 -0.70 -9.42 19.50
CA ASN A 54 0.12 -9.35 18.30
C ASN A 54 -0.37 -8.24 17.36
N ALA A 55 0.37 -7.13 17.28
CA ALA A 55 0.10 -6.06 16.33
C ALA A 55 0.54 -6.45 14.91
N LEU A 56 -0.35 -7.11 14.15
CA LEU A 56 -0.06 -7.60 12.81
C LEU A 56 -0.28 -6.53 11.74
N ILE A 57 0.72 -6.36 10.88
CA ILE A 57 0.58 -5.63 9.60
C ILE A 57 0.36 -6.67 8.51
N CYS A 58 -0.88 -6.82 8.06
CA CYS A 58 -1.21 -7.78 7.00
C CYS A 58 -0.93 -7.15 5.63
N GLU A 59 -0.15 -7.84 4.79
CA GLU A 59 0.27 -7.32 3.49
C GLU A 59 -0.59 -7.87 2.35
N LEU A 60 -1.16 -6.97 1.54
CA LEU A 60 -1.81 -7.30 0.28
C LEU A 60 -0.77 -7.24 -0.85
N LYS A 61 -0.43 -8.39 -1.40
CA LYS A 61 0.59 -8.56 -2.45
C LYS A 61 0.15 -9.59 -3.49
N ARG A 62 -0.08 -9.15 -4.73
CA ARG A 62 -0.54 -10.02 -5.83
C ARG A 62 0.57 -10.91 -6.37
N LYS A 63 1.76 -10.34 -6.57
CA LYS A 63 2.93 -11.06 -7.07
C LYS A 63 4.21 -10.56 -6.44
N SER A 64 5.30 -11.27 -6.66
CA SER A 64 6.65 -10.80 -6.35
C SER A 64 7.68 -11.30 -7.36
N PRO A 65 8.81 -10.61 -7.54
CA PRO A 65 9.88 -11.07 -8.44
C PRO A 65 10.42 -12.47 -8.11
N SER A 66 10.33 -12.88 -6.84
CA SER A 66 10.85 -14.17 -6.37
C SER A 66 9.84 -15.31 -6.43
N ALA A 67 8.55 -15.03 -6.23
CA ALA A 67 7.51 -16.06 -6.10
C ALA A 67 6.50 -16.10 -7.25
N GLY A 68 6.56 -15.15 -8.21
CA GLY A 68 5.51 -15.02 -9.21
C GLY A 68 4.19 -14.58 -8.59
N ASP A 69 3.06 -15.03 -9.15
CA ASP A 69 1.73 -14.75 -8.62
C ASP A 69 1.45 -15.54 -7.33
N ILE A 70 0.92 -14.86 -6.31
CA ILE A 70 0.74 -15.41 -4.96
C ILE A 70 -0.68 -15.94 -4.75
N LEU A 71 -1.68 -15.21 -5.24
CA LEU A 71 -3.08 -15.61 -5.16
C LEU A 71 -3.85 -15.10 -6.40
N PRO A 72 -3.70 -15.79 -7.54
CA PRO A 72 -4.30 -15.36 -8.80
C PRO A 72 -5.83 -15.23 -8.69
N GLY A 73 -6.38 -14.13 -9.21
CA GLY A 73 -7.83 -13.90 -9.28
C GLY A 73 -8.49 -13.42 -7.98
N ALA A 74 -7.75 -13.28 -6.88
CA ALA A 74 -8.33 -12.74 -5.65
C ALA A 74 -8.56 -11.23 -5.73
N ASP A 75 -9.70 -10.80 -5.16
CA ASP A 75 -10.04 -9.39 -5.01
C ASP A 75 -9.29 -8.81 -3.79
N PRO A 76 -8.43 -7.79 -3.98
CA PRO A 76 -7.73 -7.15 -2.86
C PRO A 76 -8.68 -6.51 -1.83
N VAL A 77 -9.87 -6.07 -2.24
CA VAL A 77 -10.84 -5.45 -1.32
C VAL A 77 -11.42 -6.51 -0.38
N GLU A 78 -11.75 -7.69 -0.91
CA GLU A 78 -12.23 -8.81 -0.08
C GLU A 78 -11.13 -9.31 0.87
N ILE A 79 -9.89 -9.46 0.40
CA ILE A 79 -8.76 -9.82 1.28
C ILE A 79 -8.58 -8.79 2.41
N ALA A 80 -8.71 -7.50 2.11
CA ALA A 80 -8.58 -6.46 3.12
C ALA A 80 -9.67 -6.54 4.20
N ARG A 81 -10.92 -6.84 3.80
CA ARG A 81 -12.03 -7.07 4.72
C ARG A 81 -11.80 -8.31 5.58
N GLU A 82 -11.28 -9.38 4.99
CA GLU A 82 -10.91 -10.59 5.73
C GLU A 82 -9.81 -10.32 6.76
N TYR A 83 -8.79 -9.52 6.40
CA TYR A 83 -7.76 -9.11 7.36
C TYR A 83 -8.31 -8.23 8.49
N GLU A 84 -9.22 -7.32 8.19
CA GLU A 84 -9.88 -6.50 9.21
C GLU A 84 -10.74 -7.37 10.14
N ALA A 85 -11.56 -8.27 9.60
CA ALA A 85 -12.34 -9.22 10.38
C ALA A 85 -11.47 -10.19 11.20
N GLY A 86 -10.28 -10.53 10.69
CA GLY A 86 -9.29 -11.35 11.35
C GLY A 86 -8.47 -10.63 12.43
N GLY A 87 -8.72 -9.33 12.67
CA GLY A 87 -8.06 -8.58 13.74
C GLY A 87 -6.68 -8.02 13.38
N ALA A 88 -6.40 -7.78 12.10
CA ALA A 88 -5.17 -7.08 11.71
C ALA A 88 -5.10 -5.68 12.36
N ALA A 89 -3.91 -5.30 12.82
CA ALA A 89 -3.69 -3.97 13.40
C ALA A 89 -3.65 -2.89 12.32
N CYS A 90 -3.04 -3.21 11.19
CA CYS A 90 -2.84 -2.33 10.05
C CYS A 90 -2.73 -3.17 8.76
N LEU A 91 -2.85 -2.49 7.62
CA LEU A 91 -2.57 -3.08 6.31
C LEU A 91 -1.31 -2.50 5.68
N SER A 92 -0.59 -3.33 4.93
CA SER A 92 0.46 -2.91 3.98
C SER A 92 -0.04 -3.21 2.57
N VAL A 93 -0.16 -2.21 1.71
CA VAL A 93 -0.71 -2.39 0.36
C VAL A 93 0.36 -2.04 -0.66
N LEU A 94 0.72 -3.02 -1.48
CA LEU A 94 1.65 -2.80 -2.59
C LEU A 94 0.99 -1.90 -3.64
N THR A 95 1.67 -0.82 -4.02
CA THR A 95 1.22 0.06 -5.12
C THR A 95 2.12 -0.01 -6.34
N ASP A 96 3.19 -0.80 -6.29
CA ASP A 96 4.06 -1.04 -7.43
C ASP A 96 3.44 -2.03 -8.43
N GLY A 97 3.17 -1.54 -9.64
CA GLY A 97 2.59 -2.34 -10.72
C GLY A 97 3.56 -3.35 -11.36
N PRO A 98 4.72 -2.92 -11.90
CA PRO A 98 5.58 -3.80 -12.69
C PRO A 98 6.06 -5.03 -11.93
N SER A 99 6.55 -4.86 -10.69
CA SER A 99 7.20 -5.93 -9.93
C SER A 99 6.25 -6.64 -8.96
N PHE A 100 5.26 -5.93 -8.41
CA PHE A 100 4.37 -6.48 -7.37
C PHE A 100 2.89 -6.55 -7.78
N GLY A 101 2.52 -6.00 -8.93
CA GLY A 101 1.17 -6.07 -9.49
C GLY A 101 0.16 -5.28 -8.67
N GLY A 102 0.60 -4.31 -7.89
CA GLY A 102 -0.24 -3.39 -7.14
C GLY A 102 -0.61 -2.14 -7.95
N SER A 103 -1.45 -1.28 -7.37
CA SER A 103 -1.84 -0.01 -8.00
C SER A 103 -2.33 1.00 -6.95
N LEU A 104 -2.37 2.28 -7.33
CA LEU A 104 -2.95 3.33 -6.48
C LEU A 104 -4.48 3.23 -6.41
N GLU A 105 -5.10 2.67 -7.44
CA GLU A 105 -6.53 2.36 -7.50
C GLU A 105 -6.91 1.33 -6.43
N ASP A 106 -6.11 0.27 -6.27
CA ASP A 106 -6.31 -0.71 -5.20
C ASP A 106 -6.19 -0.06 -3.83
N PHE A 107 -5.18 0.79 -3.65
CA PHE A 107 -4.97 1.50 -2.39
C PHE A 107 -6.20 2.34 -2.03
N ALA A 108 -6.75 3.09 -2.98
CA ALA A 108 -7.95 3.90 -2.77
C ALA A 108 -9.21 3.04 -2.52
N ALA A 109 -9.37 1.94 -3.27
CA ALA A 109 -10.49 1.02 -3.12
C ALA A 109 -10.49 0.35 -1.74
N ILE A 110 -9.35 -0.21 -1.32
CA ILE A 110 -9.17 -0.81 0.01
C ILE A 110 -9.42 0.24 1.10
N ARG A 111 -8.84 1.44 0.97
CA ARG A 111 -9.02 2.53 1.94
C ARG A 111 -10.48 2.88 2.17
N SER A 112 -11.29 2.79 1.13
CA SER A 112 -12.73 3.05 1.19
C SER A 112 -13.54 1.89 1.79
N ALA A 113 -12.99 0.67 1.77
CA ALA A 113 -13.70 -0.55 2.16
C ALA A 113 -13.44 -1.00 3.61
N VAL A 114 -12.32 -0.57 4.22
CA VAL A 114 -11.94 -0.94 5.60
C VAL A 114 -11.66 0.30 6.45
N ALA A 115 -11.71 0.16 7.77
CA ALA A 115 -11.39 1.19 8.74
C ALA A 115 -9.92 1.16 9.23
N LEU A 116 -9.18 0.07 8.97
CA LEU A 116 -7.77 -0.05 9.39
C LEU A 116 -6.86 1.06 8.83
N PRO A 117 -5.81 1.46 9.58
CA PRO A 117 -4.72 2.25 9.02
C PRO A 117 -3.93 1.47 7.96
N MET A 118 -3.41 2.18 6.97
CA MET A 118 -2.77 1.58 5.81
C MET A 118 -1.42 2.22 5.52
N LEU A 119 -0.43 1.39 5.21
CA LEU A 119 0.86 1.77 4.66
C LEU A 119 0.83 1.62 3.14
N ARG A 120 1.24 2.67 2.42
CA ARG A 120 1.60 2.56 1.00
C ARG A 120 2.96 1.87 0.90
N LYS A 121 2.96 0.62 0.45
CA LYS A 121 4.19 -0.16 0.28
C LYS A 121 4.64 -0.03 -1.17
N ASP A 122 5.73 0.70 -1.37
CA ASP A 122 6.26 1.04 -2.69
C ASP A 122 7.73 1.46 -2.54
N PHE A 123 8.34 1.91 -3.62
CA PHE A 123 9.70 2.43 -3.67
C PHE A 123 9.64 3.96 -3.70
N MET A 124 10.02 4.58 -2.58
CA MET A 124 9.94 6.02 -2.32
C MET A 124 11.27 6.72 -2.61
#